data_AF-A0A0F9RJN7-F1
#
_entry.id   AF-A0A0F9RJN7-F1
#
_cell.length_a   1.000
_cell.length_b   1.000
_cell.length_c   1.000
_cell.angle_alpha   90.00
_cell.angle_beta   90.00
_cell.angle_gamma   90.00
#
_symmetry.space_group_name_H-M   'P 1'
#
loop_
_entity.id
_entity.type
_entity.pdbx_description
1 polymer ?
#
loop_
_entity_poly.entity_id
_entity_poly.type
_entity_poly.pdbx_seq_one_letter_code
_entity_poly.pdbx_strand_id
1 'polypeptide(L)' 'MNFAIIGAAGFVAPRHMEAIKAIGGKIVAVCDPS' A
#
# COMPACT_ATOMS: atom_id res chain seq x y z
N MET A 1 -2.52 -12.66 2.17
CA MET A 1 -1.18 -12.27 1.66
C MET A 1 -0.80 -10.94 2.29
N ASN A 2 0.44 -10.81 2.78
CA ASN A 2 0.90 -9.61 3.47
C ASN A 2 1.72 -8.73 2.53
N PHE A 3 1.49 -7.43 2.57
CA PHE A 3 2.13 -6.43 1.72
C PHE A 3 2.78 -5.33 2.56
N ALA A 4 3.89 -4.80 2.07
CA ALA A 4 4.48 -3.55 2.54
C ALA A 4 4.42 -2.52 1.41
N ILE A 5 4.18 -1.26 1.76
CA ILE A 5 4.16 -0.13 0.80
C ILE A 5 5.33 0.80 1.11
N ILE A 6 6.08 1.18 0.07
CA ILE A 6 7.08 2.25 0.13
C ILE A 6 6.58 3.38 -0.78
N GLY A 7 6.59 4.62 -0.29
CA GLY A 7 6.05 5.79 -1.01
C GLY A 7 4.54 5.96 -0.84
N ALA A 8 4.01 5.74 0.36
CA ALA A 8 2.56 5.82 0.61
C ALA A 8 1.97 7.24 0.56
N ALA A 9 2.80 8.29 0.61
CA ALA A 9 2.39 9.67 0.38
C ALA A 9 2.30 10.01 -1.12
N GLY A 10 2.73 9.10 -2.01
CA GLY A 10 2.67 9.29 -3.45
C GLY A 10 1.24 9.33 -3.98
N PHE A 11 1.01 10.14 -5.03
CA PHE A 11 -0.29 10.28 -5.70
C PHE A 11 -0.92 8.94 -6.14
N VAL A 12 -0.07 7.95 -6.46
CA VAL A 12 -0.47 6.62 -6.94
C VAL A 12 -0.66 5.58 -5.82
N ALA A 13 -0.26 5.89 -4.57
CA ALA A 13 -0.38 4.96 -3.45
C ALA A 13 -1.82 4.49 -3.17
N PRO A 14 -2.87 5.33 -3.25
CA PRO A 14 -4.26 4.88 -3.05
C PRO A 14 -4.69 3.74 -3.99
N ARG A 15 -4.29 3.80 -5.28
CA ARG A 15 -4.57 2.74 -6.26
C ARG A 15 -3.97 1.40 -5.87
N HIS A 16 -2.79 1.40 -5.27
CA HIS A 16 -2.14 0.18 -4.79
C HIS A 16 -2.87 -0.39 -3.57
N MET A 17 -3.30 0.47 -2.64
CA MET A 17 -4.07 0.03 -1.47
C MET A 17 -5.41 -0.59 -1.88
N GLU A 18 -6.09 0.00 -2.87
CA GLU A 18 -7.33 -0.55 -3.44
C GLU A 18 -7.11 -1.91 -4.08
N ALA A 19 -6.05 -2.08 -4.88
CA ALA A 19 -5.72 -3.36 -5.50
C ALA A 19 -5.41 -4.44 -4.46
N ILE A 20 -4.63 -4.11 -3.42
CA ILE A 20 -4.32 -5.02 -2.31
C ILE A 20 -5.60 -5.41 -1.57
N LYS A 21 -6.51 -4.46 -1.32
CA LYS A 21 -7.79 -4.73 -0.68
C LYS A 21 -8.69 -5.62 -1.55
N ALA A 22 -8.71 -5.40 -2.87
CA ALA A 22 -9.53 -6.17 -3.82
C ALA A 22 -9.17 -7.67 -3.84
N ILE A 23 -7.89 -8.01 -3.61
CA ILE A 23 -7.42 -9.40 -3.54
C ILE A 23 -7.43 -9.97 -2.11
N GLY A 24 -8.04 -9.28 -1.15
CA GLY A 24 -8.06 -9.70 0.27
C GLY A 24 -6.67 -9.67 0.93
N GLY A 25 -5.75 -8.87 0.40
CA GLY A 25 -4.42 -8.66 0.97
C GLY A 25 -4.46 -7.73 2.19
N LYS A 26 -3.42 -7.82 3.02
CA LYS A 26 -3.25 -6.95 4.20
C LYS A 26 -1.95 -6.16 4.07
N ILE A 27 -2.05 -4.85 4.21
CA ILE A 27 -0.87 -3.98 4.34
C ILE A 27 -0.42 -4.04 5.80
N VAL A 28 0.81 -4.47 6.03
CA VAL A 28 1.38 -4.65 7.39
C VAL A 28 2.47 -3.65 7.72
N ALA A 29 3.01 -2.96 6.71
CA ALA A 29 4.02 -1.93 6.87
C ALA A 29 3.87 -0.87 5.78
N VAL A 30 4.17 0.37 6.15
CA VAL A 30 4.19 1.52 5.26
C VAL A 30 5.43 2.34 5.58
N CYS A 31 6.17 2.77 4.57
CA CYS A 31 7.33 3.65 4.70
C CYS A 31 7.22 4.81 3.70
N ASP A 32 7.36 6.03 4.19
CA ASP A 32 7.52 7.22 3.36
C ASP A 32 8.56 8.15 4.01
N PRO A 33 9.62 8.58 3.29
CA PRO A 33 10.61 9.51 3.83
C PRO A 33 10.15 10.97 3.87
N SER A 34 9.07 11.31 3.16
CA SER A 34 8.61 12.69 2.90
C SER A 34 7.81 13.27 4.06
#